data_AF-A0A9P4N877-F1
#
_entry.id   AF-A0A9P4N877-F1
#
_cell.length_a   1.000
_cell.length_b   1.000
_cell.length_c   1.000
_cell.angle_alpha   90.00
_cell.angle_beta   90.00
_cell.angle_gamma   90.00
#
_symmetry.space_group_name_H-M   'P 1'
#
loop_
_entity.id
_entity.type
_entity.pdbx_description
1 polymer ?
#
loop_
_entity_poly.entity_id
_entity_poly.type
_entity_poly.pdbx_seq_one_letter_code
_entity_poly.pdbx_strand_id
1 'polypeptide(L)' 'MAPAARSYDYIVIGGGSGGSGAARRAAGWYGAKTLLVENGRSVRSGEGMSNRLMNL' A
#
# COMPACT_ATOMS: atom_id res chain seq x y z
N MET A 1 -1.72 -6.53 -28.45
CA MET A 1 -1.88 -7.63 -27.47
C MET A 1 -2.49 -7.04 -26.20
N ALA A 2 -3.71 -7.42 -25.84
CA ALA A 2 -4.31 -6.96 -24.60
C ALA A 2 -3.56 -7.61 -23.43
N PRO A 3 -3.28 -6.87 -22.33
CA PRO A 3 -2.62 -7.46 -21.17
C PRO A 3 -3.47 -8.61 -20.62
N ALA A 4 -2.84 -9.74 -20.33
CA ALA A 4 -3.52 -10.88 -19.73
C ALA A 4 -4.15 -10.45 -18.39
N ALA A 5 -5.42 -10.78 -18.18
CA ALA A 5 -6.12 -10.49 -16.94
C ALA A 5 -5.43 -11.24 -15.79
N ARG A 6 -5.00 -10.50 -14.77
CA ARG A 6 -4.42 -11.06 -13.54
C ARG A 6 -5.54 -11.25 -12.51
N SER A 7 -5.65 -12.45 -11.97
CA SER A 7 -6.59 -12.78 -10.90
C SER A 7 -6.02 -12.41 -9.54
N TYR A 8 -6.81 -11.71 -8.73
CA TYR A 8 -6.49 -11.33 -7.35
C TYR A 8 -7.63 -11.76 -6.44
N ASP A 9 -7.29 -12.15 -5.22
CA ASP A 9 -8.27 -12.57 -4.21
C ASP A 9 -8.85 -11.36 -3.47
N TYR A 10 -8.08 -10.26 -3.43
CA TYR A 10 -8.49 -9.03 -2.76
C TYR A 10 -7.92 -7.80 -3.50
N ILE A 11 -8.79 -6.82 -3.78
CA ILE A 11 -8.40 -5.57 -4.43
C ILE A 11 -8.73 -4.42 -3.49
N VAL A 12 -7.72 -3.60 -3.20
CA VAL A 12 -7.85 -2.37 -2.44
C VAL A 12 -7.66 -1.20 -3.37
N ILE A 13 -8.62 -0.26 -3.36
CA ILE A 13 -8.55 1.01 -4.07
C ILE A 13 -8.37 2.09 -3.00
N GLY A 14 -7.22 2.76 -3.01
CA GLY A 14 -6.83 3.74 -1.99
C GLY A 14 -5.73 3.24 -1.05
N GLY A 15 -4.62 3.97 -0.95
CA GLY A 15 -3.40 3.64 -0.20
C GLY A 15 -3.26 4.38 1.13
N GLY A 16 -4.30 5.08 1.59
CA GLY A 16 -4.34 5.69 2.92
C GLY A 16 -4.20 4.66 4.06
N SER A 17 -4.22 5.12 5.32
CA SER A 17 -4.00 4.26 6.50
C SER A 17 -4.94 3.05 6.58
N GLY A 18 -6.22 3.23 6.22
CA GLY A 18 -7.20 2.13 6.16
C GLY A 18 -6.92 1.13 5.04
N GLY A 19 -6.60 1.62 3.84
CA GLY A 19 -6.37 0.77 2.66
C GLY A 19 -5.06 -0.01 2.73
N SER A 20 -3.97 0.65 3.14
CA SER A 20 -2.68 -0.01 3.36
C SER A 20 -2.73 -1.02 4.51
N GLY A 21 -3.46 -0.72 5.60
CA GLY A 21 -3.69 -1.67 6.70
C GLY A 21 -4.51 -2.89 6.29
N ALA A 22 -5.57 -2.68 5.50
CA ALA A 22 -6.39 -3.75 4.96
C ALA A 22 -5.60 -4.65 4.00
N ALA A 23 -4.85 -4.05 3.06
CA ALA A 23 -4.01 -4.78 2.12
C ALA A 23 -2.91 -5.60 2.82
N ARG A 24 -2.27 -5.01 3.85
CA ARG A 24 -1.25 -5.69 4.63
C ARG A 24 -1.80 -6.88 5.42
N ARG A 25 -2.98 -6.74 6.01
CA ARG A 25 -3.63 -7.89 6.69
C ARG A 25 -4.03 -8.97 5.69
N ALA A 26 -4.64 -8.61 4.56
CA ALA A 26 -5.01 -9.53 3.50
C ALA A 26 -3.82 -10.34 2.99
N ALA A 27 -2.71 -9.68 2.66
CA ALA A 27 -1.51 -10.36 2.18
C ALA A 27 -0.75 -11.12 3.29
N GLY A 28 -0.56 -10.49 4.45
CA GLY A 28 0.34 -11.00 5.48
C GLY A 28 -0.27 -12.05 6.41
N TRP A 29 -1.53 -11.88 6.81
CA TRP A 29 -2.18 -12.80 7.75
C TRP A 29 -3.04 -13.85 7.05
N TYR A 30 -3.65 -13.48 5.94
CA TYR A 30 -4.58 -14.35 5.21
C TYR A 30 -3.98 -14.94 3.92
N GLY A 31 -2.75 -14.56 3.55
CA GLY A 31 -2.06 -15.09 2.38
C GLY A 31 -2.74 -14.75 1.04
N ALA A 32 -3.66 -13.79 1.02
CA ALA A 32 -4.44 -13.45 -0.15
C ALA A 32 -3.58 -12.73 -1.20
N LYS A 33 -3.72 -13.07 -2.48
CA LYS A 33 -3.10 -12.32 -3.59
C LYS A 33 -3.76 -10.96 -3.68
N THR A 34 -3.13 -9.98 -3.03
CA THR A 34 -3.72 -8.67 -2.82
C THR A 34 -3.15 -7.65 -3.81
N LEU A 35 -4.03 -6.94 -4.50
CA LEU A 35 -3.68 -5.79 -5.34
C LEU A 35 -4.09 -4.51 -4.60
N LEU A 36 -3.13 -3.63 -4.33
CA LEU A 36 -3.41 -2.26 -3.86
C LEU A 36 -3.17 -1.29 -5.01
N VAL A 37 -4.21 -0.52 -5.34
CA VAL A 37 -4.19 0.52 -6.37
C VAL A 37 -4.36 1.85 -5.68
N GLU A 38 -3.44 2.78 -5.93
CA GLU A 38 -3.61 4.15 -5.45
C GLU A 38 -3.18 5.17 -6.51
N ASN A 39 -3.93 6.27 -6.60
CA ASN A 39 -3.68 7.42 -7.44
C ASN A 39 -2.82 8.45 -6.69
N GLY A 40 -1.62 8.03 -6.31
CA GLY A 40 -0.64 8.86 -5.63
C GLY A 40 0.76 8.35 -5.90
N ARG A 41 1.67 9.24 -6.30
CA ARG A 41 3.10 8.93 -6.18
C ARG A 41 3.38 8.71 -4.69
N SER A 42 4.19 7.71 -4.34
CA SER A 42 4.82 7.61 -3.02
C SER A 42 5.76 8.81 -2.83
N VAL A 43 5.19 10.00 -2.71
CA VAL A 43 5.88 11.15 -2.19
C VAL A 43 5.76 11.04 -0.69
N ARG A 44 6.92 10.95 -0.05
CA ARG A 44 7.14 11.55 1.26
C ARG A 44 6.65 13.01 1.18
N SER A 45 5.36 13.23 1.40
CA SER A 45 4.71 14.54 1.36
C SER A 45 3.67 14.52 2.46
N GLY A 46 4.04 15.03 3.64
CA GLY A 46 3.06 15.29 4.69
C GLY A 46 3.60 15.34 6.11
N GLU A 47 4.59 14.51 6.48
CA GLU A 47 5.11 14.50 7.86
C GLU A 47 6.64 14.53 7.89
N GLY A 48 7.16 15.54 8.59
CA GLY A 48 8.57 15.91 8.62
C GLY A 48 9.45 14.91 9.37
N MET A 49 10.08 14.01 8.62
CA MET A 49 11.32 13.34 9.05
C MET A 49 12.50 13.81 8.21
N SER A 50 12.73 15.12 8.21
CA SER A 50 14.03 15.70 7.86
C SER A 50 14.49 16.59 9.01
N ASN A 51 15.55 16.14 9.69
CA ASN A 51 16.44 16.90 10.57
C ASN A 51 16.12 16.96 12.06
N ARG A 52 15.74 15.84 12.69
CA ARG A 52 16.00 15.67 14.12
C ARG A 52 16.94 14.48 14.35
N LEU A 53 18.19 14.81 14.65
CA LEU A 53 19.11 13.93 15.37
C LEU A 53 18.36 13.42 16.60
N MET A 54 17.94 12.15 16.57
CA MET A 54 17.66 11.42 17.79
C MET A 54 18.89 10.60 18.08
N ASN A 55 19.80 11.23 18.82
CA ASN A 55 20.72 10.51 19.67
C ASN A 55 19.96 10.23 20.98
N LEU A 56 19.46 9.02 21.13
CA LEU A 56 19.11 8.39 22.41
C LEU A 56 19.58 6.95 22.34
#